data_AF-A0A2H1E635-F1
#
_entry.id   AF-A0A2H1E635-F1
#
_cell.length_a   1.000
_cell.length_b   1.000
_cell.length_c   1.000
_cell.angle_alpha   90.00
_cell.angle_beta   90.00
_cell.angle_gamma   90.00
#
_symmetry.space_group_name_H-M   'P 1'
#
loop_
_entity.id
_entity.type
_entity.pdbx_description
1 polymer ?
#
loop_
_entity_poly.entity_id
_entity_poly.type
_entity_poly.pdbx_seq_one_letter_code
_entity_poly.pdbx_strand_id
1 'polypeptide(L)'
;MGAHSHGSNAKRIWIVFGILSLITIVEVWLGIVKPKSLVFTDFLSMHLLNWIFIILTLAKAYGIAWAFMHLEGEKKWFRRSIVWTAVFLISYLVTLLLIEGDYLYETLSPLVKW
;
A
#
# COMPACT_ATOMS: atom_id res chain seq x y z
N MET A 1 45.14 13.98 2.07
CA MET A 1 43.80 14.59 2.28
C MET A 1 42.97 14.32 1.04
N GLY A 2 41.81 13.65 1.18
CA GLY A 2 40.85 13.50 0.07
C GLY A 2 40.37 12.08 -0.20
N ALA A 3 39.87 11.36 0.81
CA ALA A 3 39.13 10.11 0.62
C ALA A 3 37.75 10.22 1.28
N HIS A 4 36.85 11.04 0.75
CA HIS A 4 35.49 11.16 1.28
C HIS A 4 34.45 11.35 0.18
N SER A 5 33.38 10.55 0.27
CA SER A 5 32.03 10.82 -0.25
C SER A 5 31.53 10.16 -1.54
N HIS A 6 31.69 8.83 -1.68
CA HIS A 6 30.93 8.04 -2.68
C HIS A 6 30.05 6.93 -2.07
N GLY A 7 29.90 6.84 -0.74
CA GLY A 7 29.16 5.76 -0.05
C GLY A 7 27.75 6.10 0.45
N SER A 8 27.27 7.33 0.29
CA SER A 8 26.07 7.83 0.99
C SER A 8 24.75 7.20 0.47
N ASN A 9 24.61 7.04 -0.85
CA ASN A 9 23.37 6.55 -1.46
C ASN A 9 23.13 5.06 -1.22
N ALA A 10 24.16 4.22 -1.33
CA ALA A 10 24.04 2.78 -1.09
C ALA A 10 23.65 2.46 0.37
N LYS A 11 24.23 3.19 1.34
CA LYS A 11 23.88 3.05 2.75
C LYS A 11 22.43 3.42 3.02
N ARG A 12 21.93 4.47 2.37
CA ARG A 12 20.53 4.90 2.49
C ARG A 12 19.54 3.86 1.96
N ILE A 13 19.85 3.25 0.81
CA ILE A 13 19.03 2.18 0.23
C ILE A 13 18.95 0.99 1.19
N TRP A 14 20.08 0.55 1.76
CA TRP A 14 20.10 -0.57 2.71
C TRP A 14 19.29 -0.30 3.99
N ILE A 15 19.33 0.93 4.49
CA ILE A 15 18.52 1.34 5.66
C ILE A 15 17.03 1.27 5.32
N VAL A 16 16.61 1.87 4.20
CA VAL A 16 15.20 1.87 3.81
C VAL A 16 14.71 0.46 3.48
N PHE A 17 15.53 -0.34 2.81
CA PHE A 17 15.24 -1.76 2.57
C PHE A 17 15.02 -2.52 3.87
N GLY A 18 15.88 -2.33 4.87
CA GLY A 18 15.72 -2.96 6.19
C GLY A 18 14.42 -2.55 6.89
N ILE A 19 14.06 -1.27 6.87
CA ILE A 19 12.81 -0.76 7.47
C ILE A 19 11.60 -1.37 6.74
N LEU A 20 11.58 -1.33 5.41
CA LEU A 20 10.47 -1.86 4.62
C LEU A 20 10.33 -3.39 4.76
N SER A 21 11.46 -4.10 4.85
CA SER A 21 11.48 -5.54 5.14
C SER A 21 10.88 -5.84 6.51
N LEU A 22 11.29 -5.10 7.55
CA LEU A 22 10.74 -5.26 8.91
C LEU A 22 9.24 -5.01 8.94
N ILE A 23 8.75 -3.92 8.33
CA ILE A 23 7.32 -3.62 8.24
C ILE A 23 6.58 -4.78 7.54
N THR A 24 7.16 -5.34 6.49
CA THR A 24 6.56 -6.46 5.75
C THR A 24 6.53 -7.75 6.57
N ILE A 25 7.60 -8.06 7.31
CA ILE A 25 7.65 -9.22 8.21
C ILE A 25 6.60 -9.09 9.31
N VAL A 26 6.48 -7.90 9.93
CA VAL A 26 5.46 -7.63 10.95
C VAL A 26 4.05 -7.80 10.38
N GLU A 27 3.79 -7.29 9.18
CA GLU A 27 2.50 -7.44 8.52
C GLU A 27 2.16 -8.92 8.27
N VAL A 28 3.08 -9.70 7.68
CA VAL A 28 2.87 -11.13 7.45
C VAL A 28 2.69 -11.88 8.76
N TRP A 29 3.47 -11.56 9.78
CA TRP A 29 3.38 -12.20 11.09
C TRP A 29 2.03 -11.92 11.77
N LEU A 30 1.55 -10.66 11.76
CA LEU A 30 0.22 -10.30 12.24
C LEU A 30 -0.89 -10.98 11.43
N GLY A 31 -0.68 -11.18 10.13
CA GLY A 31 -1.60 -11.90 9.24
C GLY A 31 -1.72 -13.38 9.54
N ILE A 32 -0.66 -14.02 10.03
CA ILE A 32 -0.65 -15.43 10.41
C ILE A 32 -1.21 -15.61 11.82
N VAL A 33 -0.73 -14.81 12.79
CA VAL A 33 -1.09 -14.96 14.21
C VAL A 33 -2.54 -14.54 14.46
N LYS A 34 -3.08 -13.59 13.69
CA LYS A 34 -4.46 -13.06 13.79
C LYS A 34 -4.93 -12.96 15.26
N PRO A 35 -4.25 -12.15 16.09
CA PRO A 35 -4.53 -12.13 17.52
C PRO A 35 -6.00 -11.80 17.78
N LYS A 36 -6.65 -12.65 18.59
CA LYS A 36 -8.09 -12.58 18.89
C LYS A 36 -8.53 -11.19 19.36
N SER A 37 -7.70 -10.48 20.13
CA SER A 37 -7.98 -9.11 20.59
C SER A 37 -8.22 -8.10 19.46
N LEU A 38 -7.57 -8.26 18.30
CA LEU A 38 -7.73 -7.38 17.13
C LEU A 38 -8.86 -7.79 16.19
N VAL A 39 -9.38 -9.01 16.36
CA VAL A 39 -10.53 -9.54 15.62
C VAL A 39 -11.84 -9.27 16.35
N PHE A 40 -11.83 -9.24 17.70
CA PHE A 40 -13.02 -8.96 18.51
C PHE A 40 -13.27 -7.46 18.73
N THR A 41 -12.31 -6.59 18.44
CA THR A 41 -12.55 -5.15 18.36
C THR A 41 -12.91 -4.79 16.92
N ASP A 42 -14.18 -4.61 16.65
CA ASP A 42 -14.64 -4.10 15.37
C ASP A 42 -14.59 -2.57 15.39
N PHE A 43 -13.86 -1.99 14.45
CA PHE A 43 -13.81 -0.54 14.26
C PHE A 43 -14.39 -0.22 12.89
N LEU A 44 -15.46 0.57 12.87
CA LEU A 44 -16.14 0.98 11.63
C LEU A 44 -16.61 -0.23 10.77
N SER A 45 -17.22 -1.23 11.41
CA SER A 45 -17.79 -2.42 10.76
C SER A 45 -16.79 -3.39 10.12
N MET A 46 -15.47 -3.18 10.31
CA MET A 46 -14.40 -4.10 9.91
C MET A 46 -13.49 -4.42 11.09
N HIS A 47 -12.93 -5.63 11.11
CA HIS A 47 -11.96 -6.04 12.12
C HIS A 47 -10.75 -5.09 12.14
N LEU A 48 -10.29 -4.68 13.34
CA LEU A 48 -9.16 -3.75 13.53
C LEU A 48 -7.88 -4.25 12.86
N LEU A 49 -7.74 -5.58 12.74
CA LEU A 49 -6.68 -6.20 11.96
C LEU A 49 -6.65 -5.68 10.51
N ASN A 50 -7.79 -5.59 9.83
CA ASN A 50 -7.86 -5.14 8.43
C ASN A 50 -7.43 -3.66 8.29
N TRP A 51 -7.80 -2.82 9.27
CA TRP A 51 -7.36 -1.43 9.31
C TRP A 51 -5.84 -1.29 9.42
N ILE A 52 -5.22 -2.08 10.29
CA ILE A 52 -3.76 -2.10 10.43
C ILE A 52 -3.09 -2.56 9.14
N PHE A 53 -3.64 -3.58 8.47
CA PHE A 53 -3.15 -4.04 7.17
C PHE A 53 -3.18 -2.94 6.11
N ILE A 54 -4.30 -2.22 5.98
CA ILE A 54 -4.43 -1.10 5.03
C ILE A 54 -3.40 0.00 5.34
N ILE A 55 -3.23 0.36 6.61
CA ILE A 55 -2.27 1.39 7.02
C ILE A 55 -0.83 0.95 6.75
N LEU A 56 -0.47 -0.29 7.09
CA LEU A 56 0.86 -0.84 6.84
C LEU A 56 1.17 -0.92 5.34
N THR A 57 0.20 -1.31 4.52
CA THR A 57 0.38 -1.33 3.05
C THR A 57 0.56 0.08 2.49
N LEU A 58 -0.22 1.06 2.93
CA LEU A 58 -0.03 2.47 2.53
C LEU A 58 1.33 3.02 2.96
N ALA A 59 1.77 2.71 4.18
CA ALA A 59 3.08 3.12 4.69
C ALA A 59 4.22 2.53 3.85
N LYS A 60 4.13 1.25 3.47
CA LYS A 60 5.10 0.60 2.58
C LYS A 60 5.11 1.24 1.19
N ALA A 61 3.93 1.44 0.59
CA ALA A 61 3.82 2.07 -0.72
C ALA A 61 4.45 3.48 -0.73
N TYR A 62 4.18 4.27 0.31
CA TYR A 62 4.81 5.58 0.48
C TYR A 62 6.33 5.48 0.66
N GLY A 63 6.81 4.55 1.49
CA GLY A 63 8.25 4.34 1.70
C GLY A 63 8.98 3.92 0.42
N ILE A 64 8.34 3.09 -0.42
CA ILE A 64 8.88 2.71 -1.73
C ILE A 64 8.92 3.92 -2.68
N ALA A 65 7.81 4.65 -2.81
CA ALA A 65 7.73 5.82 -3.67
C ALA A 65 8.70 6.94 -3.23
N TRP A 66 8.88 7.12 -1.92
CA TRP A 66 9.78 8.12 -1.37
C TRP A 66 11.26 7.80 -1.65
N ALA A 67 11.68 6.56 -1.35
CA ALA A 67 13.08 6.18 -1.37
C ALA A 67 13.56 5.54 -2.69
N PHE A 68 12.76 4.68 -3.32
CA PHE A 68 13.16 4.02 -4.56
C PHE A 68 12.81 4.87 -5.79
N MET A 69 11.66 5.53 -5.79
CA MET A 69 11.28 6.46 -6.87
C MET A 69 11.86 7.87 -6.69
N HIS A 70 12.76 8.06 -5.72
CA HIS A 70 13.49 9.32 -5.48
C HIS A 70 12.61 10.57 -5.30
N LEU A 71 11.35 10.41 -4.87
CA LEU A 71 10.42 11.52 -4.72
C LEU A 71 10.78 12.48 -3.58
N GLU A 72 11.73 12.12 -2.72
CA GLU A 72 12.21 12.90 -1.58
C GLU A 72 12.76 14.28 -1.97
N GLY A 73 13.64 14.33 -2.98
CA GLY A 73 14.29 15.57 -3.44
C GLY A 73 13.49 16.35 -4.48
N GLU A 74 12.39 15.79 -4.96
CA GLU A 74 11.63 16.36 -6.06
C GLU A 74 10.70 17.49 -5.63
N LYS A 75 10.40 18.37 -6.60
CA LYS A 75 9.50 19.51 -6.37
C LYS A 75 8.15 19.01 -5.83
N LYS A 76 7.64 19.69 -4.79
CA LYS A 76 6.36 19.36 -4.14
C LYS A 76 5.20 19.20 -5.13
N TRP A 77 5.21 19.95 -6.23
CA TRP A 77 4.22 19.87 -7.30
C TRP A 77 4.31 18.58 -8.11
N PHE A 78 5.52 18.10 -8.41
CA PHE A 78 5.74 16.84 -9.12
C PHE A 78 5.29 15.64 -8.27
N ARG A 79 5.64 15.66 -6.98
CA ARG A 79 5.18 14.64 -6.02
C ARG A 79 3.65 14.57 -5.94
N ARG A 80 2.99 15.73 -5.90
CA ARG A 80 1.52 15.82 -5.89
C ARG A 80 0.90 15.31 -7.19
N SER A 81 1.50 15.61 -8.34
CA SER A 81 1.02 15.10 -9.63
C SER A 81 0.93 13.58 -9.63
N ILE A 82 1.98 12.90 -9.16
CA ILE A 82 2.02 11.43 -9.14
C ILE A 82 0.97 10.87 -8.18
N VAL A 83 0.89 11.41 -6.96
CA VAL A 83 -0.06 10.93 -5.95
C VAL A 83 -1.50 11.14 -6.41
N TRP A 84 -1.85 12.33 -6.92
CA TRP A 84 -3.20 12.63 -7.38
C TRP A 84 -3.61 11.79 -8.59
N THR A 85 -2.71 11.56 -9.55
CA THR A 85 -3.00 10.68 -10.68
C THR A 85 -3.22 9.24 -10.22
N ALA A 86 -2.42 8.73 -9.29
CA ALA A 86 -2.60 7.38 -8.75
C ALA A 86 -3.93 7.23 -8.00
N VAL A 87 -4.28 8.19 -7.14
CA VAL A 87 -5.55 8.19 -6.40
C VAL A 87 -6.74 8.24 -7.36
N PHE A 88 -6.71 9.17 -8.32
CA PHE A 88 -7.76 9.29 -9.34
C PHE A 88 -7.92 7.98 -10.12
N LEU A 89 -6.83 7.40 -10.59
CA LEU A 89 -6.84 6.17 -11.37
C LEU A 89 -7.41 4.98 -10.57
N ILE A 90 -6.99 4.81 -9.31
CA ILE A 90 -7.51 3.73 -8.45
C ILE A 90 -9.00 3.89 -8.21
N SER A 91 -9.47 5.10 -7.85
CA SER A 91 -10.89 5.36 -7.63
C SER A 91 -11.73 5.15 -8.90
N TYR A 92 -11.19 5.51 -10.07
CA TYR A 92 -11.85 5.30 -11.35
C TYR A 92 -11.92 3.81 -11.71
N LEU A 93 -10.84 3.05 -11.54
CA LEU A 93 -10.82 1.61 -11.79
C LEU A 93 -11.78 0.84 -10.88
N VAL A 94 -11.83 1.18 -9.59
CA VAL A 94 -12.79 0.57 -8.66
C VAL A 94 -14.22 0.84 -9.12
N THR A 95 -14.53 2.07 -9.54
CA THR A 95 -15.85 2.43 -10.07
C THR A 95 -16.20 1.59 -11.30
N LEU A 96 -15.28 1.48 -12.27
CA LEU A 96 -15.51 0.66 -13.47
C LEU A 96 -15.72 -0.82 -13.14
N LEU A 97 -14.89 -1.39 -12.26
CA LEU A 97 -15.02 -2.79 -11.85
C LEU A 97 -16.34 -3.08 -11.14
N LEU A 98 -16.86 -2.13 -10.36
CA LEU A 98 -18.16 -2.28 -9.71
C LEU A 98 -19.31 -2.23 -10.72
N ILE A 99 -19.26 -1.31 -11.69
CA ILE A 99 -20.28 -1.21 -12.75
C ILE A 99 -20.27 -2.48 -13.62
N GLU A 100 -19.08 -2.91 -14.07
CA GLU A 100 -18.93 -4.13 -14.86
C GLU A 100 -19.31 -5.38 -14.07
N GLY A 101 -18.97 -5.43 -12.78
CA GLY A 101 -19.33 -6.54 -11.89
C GLY A 101 -20.84 -6.67 -11.73
N ASP A 102 -21.55 -5.55 -11.59
CA ASP A 102 -23.02 -5.51 -11.50
C ASP A 102 -23.67 -5.97 -12.81
N TYR A 103 -23.19 -5.47 -13.95
CA TYR A 103 -23.68 -5.87 -15.28
C TYR A 103 -23.46 -7.36 -15.56
N LEU A 104 -22.28 -7.89 -15.21
CA LEU A 104 -21.98 -9.31 -15.32
C LEU A 104 -22.87 -10.15 -14.40
N TYR A 105 -23.12 -9.69 -13.18
CA TYR A 105 -24.00 -10.39 -12.24
C TYR A 105 -25.42 -10.49 -12.80
N GLU A 106 -26.02 -9.39 -13.28
CA GLU A 106 -27.35 -9.42 -13.88
C GLU A 106 -27.41 -10.37 -15.08
N THR A 107 -26.44 -10.29 -15.98
CA THR A 107 -26.41 -11.07 -17.23
C THR A 107 -26.17 -12.56 -17.00
N LEU A 108 -25.32 -12.92 -16.03
CA LEU A 108 -24.95 -14.31 -15.75
C LEU A 108 -25.80 -14.97 -14.66
N SER A 109 -26.54 -14.20 -13.85
CA SER A 109 -27.43 -14.72 -12.82
C SER A 109 -28.47 -15.76 -13.30
N PRO A 110 -29.05 -15.69 -14.52
CA PRO A 110 -29.98 -16.72 -14.97
C PRO A 110 -29.27 -17.97 -15.53
N LEU A 111 -27.97 -17.91 -15.80
CA LEU A 111 -27.18 -18.98 -16.41
C LEU A 111 -26.28 -19.72 -15.42
N VAL A 112 -25.92 -19.06 -14.31
CA VAL A 112 -25.00 -19.57 -13.30
C VAL A 112 -25.65 -19.44 -11.92
N LYS A 113 -25.70 -20.53 -11.17
CA LYS A 113 -26.02 -20.49 -9.75
C LYS A 113 -24.77 -20.06 -8.99
N TRP A 114 -24.72 -18.77 -8.68
CA TRP A 114 -23.73 -18.18 -7.78
C TRP A 114 -23.87 -18.72 -6.35
#